data_AF-A0A9W4LRI3-F1
#
_entry.id   AF-A0A9W4LRI3-F1
#
_cell.length_a   1.000
_cell.length_b   1.000
_cell.length_c   1.000
_cell.angle_alpha   90.00
_cell.angle_beta   90.00
_cell.angle_gamma   90.00
#
_symmetry.space_group_name_H-M   'P 1'
#
loop_
_entity.id
_entity.type
_entity.pdbx_description
1 polymer ?
#
loop_
_entity_poly.entity_id
_entity_poly.type
_entity_poly.pdbx_seq_one_letter_code
_entity_poly.pdbx_strand_id
1 'polypeptide(L)'
;MPSHFPPDLGRIVDRAFGFQPRDIRHVLDRIHAHALEPRMAPAELEAAALALGYPSVHAFGHAVGLPIRTIDAWMRLGVPQESAQLVRALLAMQDRFTEAAEEFDQFTHVGLVDYLKDKRG
;
A
#
# COMPACT_ATOMS: atom_id res chain seq x y z
N MET A 1 44.45 -5.10 -4.18
CA MET A 1 43.38 -4.10 -3.95
C MET A 1 43.29 -3.23 -5.20
N PRO A 2 42.10 -2.76 -5.62
CA PRO A 2 41.08 -3.42 -6.45
C PRO A 2 41.00 -2.74 -7.85
N SER A 3 40.26 -3.20 -8.87
CA SER A 3 38.80 -2.99 -9.00
C SER A 3 38.20 -3.83 -10.15
N HIS A 4 37.21 -4.66 -9.80
CA HIS A 4 36.20 -5.15 -10.74
C HIS A 4 35.12 -4.06 -10.85
N PHE A 5 35.02 -3.42 -12.02
CA PHE A 5 33.85 -2.62 -12.39
C PHE A 5 32.88 -3.50 -13.21
N PRO A 6 31.54 -3.44 -13.01
CA PRO A 6 30.60 -4.39 -13.61
C PRO A 6 30.21 -4.02 -15.06
N PRO A 7 29.59 -4.95 -15.82
CA PRO A 7 29.39 -4.87 -17.27
C PRO A 7 28.41 -3.77 -17.71
N ASP A 8 28.62 -3.31 -18.95
CA ASP A 8 27.93 -2.23 -19.68
C ASP A 8 26.46 -2.00 -19.34
N LEU A 9 26.22 -0.88 -18.66
CA LEU A 9 24.90 -0.30 -18.36
C LEU A 9 24.04 -0.08 -19.61
N GLY A 10 24.65 0.05 -20.80
CA GLY A 10 23.95 0.29 -22.06
C GLY A 10 22.94 -0.81 -22.42
N ARG A 11 23.27 -2.09 -22.18
CA ARG A 11 22.36 -3.21 -22.52
C ARG A 11 21.16 -3.35 -21.57
N ILE A 12 21.26 -2.79 -20.36
CA ILE A 12 20.16 -2.78 -19.39
C ILE A 12 19.16 -1.68 -19.74
N VAL A 13 19.67 -0.53 -20.21
CA VAL A 13 18.88 0.60 -20.67
C VAL A 13 18.12 0.24 -21.96
N ASP A 14 18.76 -0.38 -22.95
CA ASP A 14 18.09 -0.78 -24.19
C ASP A 14 16.95 -1.81 -23.99
N ARG A 15 17.06 -2.65 -22.95
CA ARG A 15 15.99 -3.60 -22.60
C ARG A 15 14.83 -2.94 -21.85
N ALA A 16 15.10 -1.88 -21.08
CA ALA A 16 14.08 -1.14 -20.33
C ALA A 16 13.20 -0.23 -21.20
N PHE A 17 13.71 0.20 -22.37
CA PHE A 17 13.01 1.12 -23.28
C PHE A 17 12.36 0.47 -24.50
N GLY A 18 12.30 -0.87 -24.56
CA GLY A 18 11.57 -1.60 -25.59
C GLY A 18 10.04 -1.52 -25.45
N PHE A 19 9.47 -0.31 -25.51
CA PHE A 19 8.02 -0.08 -25.60
C PHE A 19 7.52 -0.59 -26.95
N GLN A 20 6.66 -1.62 -26.96
CA GLN A 20 6.04 -2.09 -28.19
C GLN A 20 4.73 -1.35 -28.47
N PRO A 21 4.34 -1.13 -29.74
CA PRO A 21 3.12 -0.41 -30.10
C PRO A 21 1.82 -0.99 -29.52
N ARG A 22 1.81 -2.29 -29.18
CA ARG A 22 0.67 -2.95 -28.50
C ARG A 22 0.45 -2.43 -27.07
N ASP A 23 1.52 -1.96 -26.42
CA ASP A 23 1.48 -1.49 -25.04
C ASP A 23 0.77 -0.13 -24.96
N ILE A 24 0.83 0.67 -26.03
CA ILE A 24 0.09 1.93 -26.14
C ILE A 24 -1.42 1.67 -26.13
N ARG A 25 -1.89 0.62 -26.81
CA ARG A 25 -3.32 0.28 -26.83
C ARG A 25 -3.81 -0.16 -25.45
N HIS A 26 -3.04 -0.95 -24.72
CA HIS A 26 -3.36 -1.34 -23.35
C HIS A 26 -3.30 -0.18 -22.35
N VAL A 27 -2.39 0.77 -22.56
CA VAL A 27 -2.34 2.02 -21.78
C VAL A 27 -3.56 2.88 -22.07
N LEU A 28 -3.99 3.00 -23.33
CA LEU A 28 -5.20 3.75 -23.69
C LEU A 28 -6.48 3.08 -23.17
N ASP A 29 -6.59 1.76 -23.27
CA ASP A 29 -7.71 0.99 -22.70
C ASP A 29 -7.73 1.11 -21.16
N ARG A 30 -6.56 1.10 -20.50
CA ARG A 30 -6.43 1.31 -19.05
C ARG A 30 -6.76 2.75 -18.65
N ILE A 31 -6.38 3.76 -19.44
CA ILE A 31 -6.74 5.17 -19.20
C ILE A 31 -8.25 5.39 -19.39
N HIS A 32 -8.84 4.78 -20.41
CA HIS A 32 -10.27 4.86 -20.69
C HIS A 32 -11.10 4.14 -19.61
N ALA A 33 -10.64 2.99 -19.11
CA ALA A 33 -11.23 2.32 -17.94
C ALA A 33 -11.00 3.11 -16.62
N HIS A 34 -9.83 3.72 -16.43
CA HIS A 34 -9.48 4.54 -15.23
C HIS A 34 -10.27 5.85 -15.08
N ALA A 35 -10.99 6.27 -16.11
CA ALA A 35 -11.82 7.49 -16.06
C ALA A 35 -13.26 7.22 -15.60
N LEU A 36 -13.69 5.95 -15.53
CA LEU A 36 -15.08 5.57 -15.31
C LEU A 36 -15.35 4.84 -13.98
N GLU A 37 -14.32 4.35 -13.29
CA GLU A 37 -14.50 3.72 -11.98
C GLU A 37 -14.50 4.74 -10.84
N PRO A 38 -15.45 4.65 -9.89
CA PRO A 38 -15.51 5.57 -8.75
C PRO A 38 -14.24 5.43 -7.92
N ARG A 39 -13.45 6.50 -7.87
CA ARG A 39 -12.27 6.58 -7.00
C ARG A 39 -12.69 6.63 -5.54
N MET A 40 -11.91 6.01 -4.66
CA MET A 40 -12.02 6.28 -3.24
C MET A 40 -11.67 7.75 -3.00
N ALA A 41 -12.58 8.45 -2.32
CA ALA A 41 -12.43 9.88 -2.08
C ALA A 41 -11.24 10.15 -1.14
N PRO A 42 -10.57 11.32 -1.24
CA PRO A 42 -9.48 11.67 -0.33
C PRO A 42 -9.88 11.59 1.15
N ALA A 43 -11.10 12.01 1.49
CA ALA A 43 -11.62 11.92 2.86
C ALA A 43 -11.80 10.46 3.34
N GLU A 44 -12.16 9.54 2.43
CA GLU A 44 -12.26 8.11 2.73
C GLU A 44 -10.86 7.51 2.96
N LEU A 45 -9.86 7.93 2.17
CA LEU A 45 -8.47 7.55 2.38
C LEU A 45 -7.93 8.07 3.72
N GLU A 46 -8.28 9.30 4.10
CA GLU A 46 -7.89 9.89 5.39
C GLU A 46 -8.48 9.12 6.56
N ALA A 47 -9.77 8.78 6.49
CA ALA A 47 -10.42 7.92 7.49
C ALA A 47 -9.76 6.54 7.57
N ALA A 48 -9.43 5.93 6.43
CA ALA A 48 -8.74 4.64 6.39
C ALA A 48 -7.33 4.71 7.03
N ALA A 49 -6.56 5.77 6.77
CA ALA A 49 -5.24 5.94 7.38
C ALA A 49 -5.34 6.04 8.91
N LEU A 50 -6.32 6.79 9.41
CA LEU A 50 -6.58 6.93 10.85
C LEU A 50 -7.01 5.61 11.49
N ALA A 51 -7.93 4.88 10.85
CA ALA A 51 -8.37 3.57 11.32
C ALA A 51 -7.20 2.59 11.44
N LEU A 52 -6.30 2.58 10.45
CA LEU A 52 -5.05 1.80 10.44
C LEU A 52 -4.02 2.26 11.49
N GLY A 53 -4.32 3.29 12.28
CA GLY A 53 -3.46 3.80 13.35
C GLY A 53 -2.40 4.80 12.89
N TYR A 54 -2.48 5.30 11.66
CA TYR A 54 -1.57 6.33 11.16
C TYR A 54 -2.13 7.74 11.41
N PRO A 55 -1.30 8.69 11.86
CA PRO A 55 -1.75 10.05 12.17
C PRO A 55 -2.11 10.87 10.93
N SER A 56 -1.75 10.42 9.73
CA SER A 56 -2.06 11.08 8.46
C SER A 56 -1.89 10.14 7.27
N VAL A 57 -2.44 10.53 6.12
CA VAL A 57 -2.24 9.84 4.84
C VAL A 57 -0.76 9.83 4.43
N HIS A 58 0.00 10.88 4.75
CA HIS A 58 1.45 10.92 4.53
C HIS A 58 2.20 9.91 5.41
N ALA A 59 1.83 9.76 6.67
CA ALA A 59 2.44 8.76 7.56
C ALA A 59 2.14 7.34 7.09
N PHE A 60 0.89 7.06 6.71
CA PHE A 60 0.50 5.80 6.08
C PHE A 60 1.32 5.54 4.81
N GLY A 61 1.32 6.49 3.87
CA GLY A 61 2.00 6.35 2.60
C GLY A 61 3.51 6.16 2.75
N HIS A 62 4.14 6.84 3.70
CA HIS A 62 5.55 6.62 4.03
C HIS A 62 5.79 5.21 4.58
N ALA A 63 4.93 4.72 5.48
CA ALA A 63 5.06 3.39 6.08
C ALA A 63 4.92 2.26 5.05
N VAL A 64 4.06 2.42 4.04
CA VAL A 64 3.89 1.44 2.95
C VAL A 64 4.86 1.65 1.78
N GLY A 65 5.78 2.62 1.88
CA GLY A 65 6.80 2.87 0.85
C GLY A 65 6.29 3.58 -0.41
N LEU A 66 5.17 4.31 -0.32
CA LEU A 66 4.66 5.09 -1.44
C LEU A 66 5.52 6.35 -1.67
N PRO A 67 5.84 6.69 -2.93
CA PRO A 67 6.48 7.96 -3.25
C PRO A 67 5.60 9.15 -2.84
N ILE A 68 6.21 10.21 -2.31
CA ILE A 68 5.49 11.44 -1.87
C ILE A 68 4.53 11.99 -2.94
N ARG A 69 4.96 12.01 -4.21
CA ARG A 69 4.15 12.44 -5.35
C ARG A 69 2.86 11.64 -5.54
N THR A 70 2.89 10.35 -5.17
CA THR A 70 1.73 9.45 -5.26
C THR A 70 0.75 9.76 -4.14
N ILE A 71 1.26 10.00 -2.93
CA ILE A 71 0.47 10.40 -1.76
C ILE A 71 -0.27 11.71 -2.06
N ASP A 72 0.45 12.72 -2.56
CA ASP A 72 -0.12 14.02 -2.91
C ASP A 72 -1.16 13.89 -4.03
N ALA A 73 -0.92 13.01 -5.01
CA ALA A 73 -1.87 12.73 -6.08
C ALA A 73 -3.16 12.08 -5.54
N TRP A 74 -3.05 11.12 -4.63
CA TRP A 74 -4.21 10.47 -4.01
C TRP A 74 -5.02 11.43 -3.16
N MET A 75 -4.36 12.31 -2.39
CA MET A 75 -5.04 13.33 -1.59
C MET A 75 -5.76 14.38 -2.44
N ARG A 76 -5.28 14.67 -3.66
CA ARG A 76 -5.90 15.65 -4.55
C ARG A 76 -6.97 15.04 -5.47
N LEU A 77 -6.74 13.83 -5.97
CA LEU A 77 -7.48 13.25 -7.09
C LEU A 77 -8.28 12.00 -6.72
N GLY A 78 -8.15 11.52 -5.48
CA GLY A 78 -8.70 10.23 -5.04
C GLY A 78 -7.80 9.05 -5.41
N VAL A 79 -8.05 7.92 -4.76
CA VAL A 79 -7.29 6.68 -4.95
C VAL A 79 -7.90 5.88 -6.10
N PRO A 80 -7.08 5.38 -7.05
CA PRO A 80 -7.54 4.45 -8.08
C PRO A 80 -8.20 3.22 -7.45
N GLN A 81 -9.24 2.69 -8.09
CA GLN A 81 -10.10 1.65 -7.53
C GLN A 81 -9.33 0.41 -7.07
N GLU A 82 -8.34 -0.03 -7.82
CA GLU A 82 -7.50 -1.19 -7.51
C GLU A 82 -6.64 -0.94 -6.26
N SER A 83 -6.13 0.28 -6.11
CA SER A 83 -5.42 0.69 -4.89
C SER A 83 -6.37 0.85 -3.71
N ALA A 84 -7.60 1.32 -3.95
CA ALA A 84 -8.65 1.40 -2.95
C ALA A 84 -9.03 0.03 -2.40
N GLN A 85 -9.07 -1.01 -3.24
CA GLN A 85 -9.28 -2.39 -2.80
C GLN A 85 -8.15 -2.89 -1.88
N LEU A 86 -6.90 -2.52 -2.14
CA LEU A 86 -5.78 -2.87 -1.27
C LEU A 86 -5.90 -2.16 0.09
N VAL A 87 -6.25 -0.87 0.10
CA VAL A 87 -6.49 -0.12 1.35
C VAL A 87 -7.62 -0.77 2.16
N ARG A 88 -8.72 -1.17 1.51
CA ARG A 88 -9.84 -1.87 2.15
C ARG A 88 -9.45 -3.26 2.67
N ALA A 89 -8.60 -3.99 1.96
CA ALA A 89 -8.09 -5.28 2.43
C ALA A 89 -7.21 -5.13 3.68
N LEU A 90 -6.42 -4.06 3.78
CA LEU A 90 -5.65 -3.75 4.98
C LEU A 90 -6.55 -3.46 6.18
N LEU A 91 -7.63 -2.69 6.00
CA LEU A 91 -8.63 -2.44 7.04
C LEU A 91 -9.29 -3.73 7.50
N ALA A 92 -9.80 -4.54 6.56
CA ALA A 92 -10.42 -5.82 6.90
C ALA A 92 -9.45 -6.77 7.65
N MET A 93 -8.15 -6.71 7.34
CA MET A 93 -7.15 -7.47 8.07
C MET A 93 -6.96 -6.94 9.51
N GLN A 94 -6.95 -5.63 9.70
CA GLN A 94 -6.86 -5.01 11.02
C GLN A 94 -8.06 -5.38 11.90
N ASP A 95 -9.27 -5.32 11.34
CA ASP A 95 -10.49 -5.69 12.06
C ASP A 95 -10.41 -7.15 12.54
N ARG A 96 -10.01 -8.07 11.65
CA ARG A 96 -9.83 -9.49 12.01
C ARG A 96 -8.76 -9.71 13.08
N PHE A 97 -7.68 -8.94 13.08
CA PHE A 97 -6.67 -9.02 14.15
C PHE A 97 -7.21 -8.51 15.47
N THR A 98 -8.06 -7.48 15.43
CA THR A 98 -8.69 -6.89 16.62
C THR A 98 -9.68 -7.89 17.22
N GLU A 99 -10.56 -8.47 16.38
CA GLU A 99 -11.48 -9.54 16.78
C GLU A 99 -10.75 -10.74 17.37
N ALA A 100 -9.66 -11.20 16.73
CA ALA A 100 -8.88 -12.33 17.24
C ALA A 100 -8.18 -12.01 18.57
N ALA A 101 -7.76 -10.76 18.78
CA ALA A 101 -7.17 -10.32 20.04
C ALA A 101 -8.23 -10.27 21.16
N GLU A 102 -9.43 -9.77 20.87
CA GLU A 102 -10.56 -9.77 21.81
C GLU A 102 -11.00 -11.19 22.18
N GLU A 103 -11.08 -12.09 21.20
CA GLU A 103 -11.40 -13.50 21.42
C GLU A 103 -10.35 -14.17 22.32
N PHE A 104 -9.06 -13.91 22.06
CA PHE A 104 -7.97 -14.41 22.90
C PHE A 104 -8.08 -13.92 24.35
N ASP A 105 -8.37 -12.65 24.55
CA ASP A 105 -8.54 -12.03 25.87
C ASP A 105 -9.72 -12.65 26.63
N GLN A 106 -10.84 -12.91 25.92
CA GLN A 106 -12.03 -13.53 26.48
C GLN A 106 -11.77 -14.97 26.95
N PHE A 107 -11.01 -15.77 26.19
CA PHE A 107 -10.69 -17.15 26.56
C PHE A 107 -9.64 -17.24 27.67
N THR A 108 -8.65 -16.35 27.67
CA THR A 108 -7.46 -16.48 28.51
C THR A 108 -7.56 -15.69 29.82
N HIS A 109 -8.50 -14.72 29.93
CA HIS A 109 -8.61 -13.75 31.04
C HIS A 109 -7.31 -12.96 31.32
N VAL A 110 -6.36 -13.01 30.39
CA VAL A 110 -5.09 -12.28 30.39
C VAL A 110 -5.02 -11.59 29.05
N GLY A 111 -4.80 -10.27 29.05
CA GLY A 111 -4.67 -9.50 27.82
C GLY A 111 -3.53 -10.06 26.95
N LEU A 112 -3.72 -10.11 25.62
CA LEU A 112 -2.75 -10.60 24.64
C LEU A 112 -1.39 -9.92 24.81
N VAL A 113 -1.39 -8.63 25.14
CA VAL A 113 -0.18 -7.84 25.41
C VAL A 113 0.57 -8.36 26.64
N ASP A 114 -0.14 -8.77 27.68
CA ASP A 114 0.46 -9.27 28.93
C ASP A 114 0.93 -10.72 28.77
N TYR A 115 0.19 -11.55 28.02
CA TYR A 115 0.63 -12.89 27.63
C TYR A 115 1.96 -12.86 26.84
N LEU A 116 2.07 -11.96 25.86
CA LEU A 116 3.28 -11.82 25.04
C LEU A 116 4.47 -11.25 25.82
N LYS A 117 4.23 -10.47 26.88
CA LYS A 117 5.27 -10.00 27.80
C LYS A 117 5.76 -11.13 28.70
N ASP A 118 4.86 -11.94 29.24
CA ASP A 118 5.19 -13.08 30.12
C ASP A 118 6.06 -14.12 29.39
N LYS A 119 5.74 -14.43 28.12
CA LYS A 119 6.53 -15.38 27.32
C LYS A 119 7.88 -14.88 26.78
N ARG A 120 8.19 -13.59 26.93
CA ARG A 120 9.48 -13.00 26.53
C ARG A 120 10.46 -12.87 27.71
N GLY A 121 10.04 -13.17 28.94
CA GLY A 121 10.90 -13.36 30.11
C GLY A 121 11.45 -14.77 30.17
#